data_AF-A0A2N8SNB2-F1
#
_entry.id   AF-A0A2N8SNB2-F1
#
_cell.length_a   1.000
_cell.length_b   1.000
_cell.length_c   1.000
_cell.angle_alpha   90.00
_cell.angle_beta   90.00
_cell.angle_gamma   90.00
#
_symmetry.space_group_name_H-M   'P 1'
#
loop_
_entity.id
_entity.type
_entity.pdbx_description
1 polymer ?
#
loop_
_entity_poly.entity_id
_entity_poly.type
_entity_poly.pdbx_seq_one_letter_code
_entity_poly.pdbx_strand_id
1 'polypeptide(L)'
;MKPSTISDLRRELEELRPLSETEIALQVRDGADAAELLNKQDEIERRRKAVALTLAAAEHRESEARKTEAREEAAKLIAEMEHQRRLAAYALHDCEAAVAALEAAVASFDEEGRKAGLLAAKANQISLLAGLPAPISHPDHNSEIFRDLDGRLRAVMHRRGQIYFNQYRITPEPRP
;
A
#
# COMPACT_ATOMS: atom_id res chain seq x y z
N MET A 1 -29.10 29.17 20.64
CA MET A 1 -28.10 28.76 21.65
C MET A 1 -27.09 27.89 20.95
N LYS A 2 -25.78 28.16 21.08
CA LYS A 2 -24.75 27.27 20.53
C LYS A 2 -24.81 25.93 21.28
N PRO A 3 -24.72 24.78 20.60
CA PRO A 3 -24.66 23.49 21.29
C PRO A 3 -23.40 23.44 22.14
N SER A 4 -23.53 23.08 23.42
CA SER A 4 -22.40 22.90 24.34
C SER A 4 -21.47 21.82 23.79
N THR A 5 -20.16 22.07 23.78
CA THR A 5 -19.19 21.06 23.36
C THR A 5 -19.01 20.00 24.44
N ILE A 6 -18.44 18.83 24.11
CA ILE A 6 -18.09 17.78 25.09
C ILE A 6 -17.20 18.36 26.20
N SER A 7 -16.28 19.28 25.85
CA SER A 7 -15.44 19.99 26.82
C SER A 7 -16.25 20.87 27.77
N ASP A 8 -17.27 21.57 27.25
CA ASP A 8 -18.14 22.43 28.06
C ASP A 8 -18.99 21.59 29.02
N LEU A 9 -19.54 20.46 28.54
CA LEU A 9 -20.34 19.53 29.36
C LEU A 9 -19.52 18.88 30.48
N ARG A 10 -18.25 18.54 30.21
CA ARG A 10 -17.31 18.06 31.24
C ARG A 10 -17.01 19.12 32.28
N ARG A 11 -16.82 20.38 31.86
CA ARG A 11 -16.61 21.50 32.77
C ARG A 11 -17.85 21.76 33.65
N GLU A 12 -19.03 21.74 33.06
CA GLU A 12 -20.30 21.91 33.77
C GLU A 12 -20.55 20.79 34.80
N LEU A 13 -20.16 19.55 34.49
CA LEU A 13 -20.24 18.43 35.44
C LEU A 13 -19.30 18.61 36.65
N GLU A 14 -18.12 19.19 36.42
CA GLU A 14 -17.14 19.49 37.47
C GLU A 14 -17.61 20.66 38.36
N GLU A 15 -18.24 21.68 37.76
CA GLU A 15 -18.82 22.82 38.47
C GLU A 15 -20.04 22.40 39.33
N LEU A 16 -20.83 21.44 38.88
CA LEU A 16 -21.98 20.87 39.61
C LEU A 16 -21.57 19.77 40.60
N ARG A 17 -20.48 19.97 41.35
CA ARG A 17 -20.05 19.04 42.40
C ARG A 17 -20.98 19.14 43.62
N PRO A 18 -21.57 18.03 44.10
CA PRO A 18 -22.35 18.04 45.33
C PRO A 18 -21.46 18.40 46.52
N LEU A 19 -21.97 19.22 47.44
CA LEU A 19 -21.32 19.50 48.71
C LEU A 19 -21.23 18.20 49.52
N SER A 20 -20.09 17.97 50.15
CA SER A 20 -19.91 16.86 51.09
C SER A 20 -20.76 17.04 52.35
N GLU A 21 -21.09 15.94 53.02
CA GLU A 21 -21.82 15.98 54.31
C GLU A 21 -21.14 16.88 55.34
N THR A 22 -19.80 16.94 55.32
CA THR A 22 -19.00 17.81 56.18
C THR A 22 -19.17 19.29 55.87
N GLU A 23 -19.30 19.67 54.58
CA GLU A 23 -19.53 21.05 54.16
C GLU A 23 -20.95 21.50 54.47
N ILE A 24 -21.93 20.60 54.31
CA ILE A 24 -23.32 20.86 54.68
C ILE A 24 -23.43 21.06 56.20
N ALA A 25 -22.80 20.19 57.01
CA ALA A 25 -22.80 20.31 58.47
C ALA A 25 -22.15 21.62 58.96
N LEU A 26 -21.09 22.08 58.30
CA LEU A 26 -20.46 23.38 58.56
C LEU A 26 -21.41 24.54 58.26
N GLN A 27 -22.07 24.53 57.09
CA GLN A 27 -22.99 25.61 56.71
C GLN A 27 -24.24 25.68 57.61
N VAL A 28 -24.77 24.53 58.03
CA VAL A 28 -25.89 24.48 58.99
C VAL A 28 -25.44 25.01 60.36
N ARG A 29 -24.20 24.69 60.80
CA ARG A 29 -23.62 25.23 62.03
C ARG A 29 -23.43 26.75 61.97
N ASP A 30 -23.14 27.28 60.80
CA ASP A 30 -22.97 28.72 60.54
C ASP A 30 -24.31 29.45 60.32
N GLY A 31 -25.44 28.75 60.48
CA GLY A 31 -26.80 29.34 60.51
C GLY A 31 -27.60 29.22 59.21
N ALA A 32 -27.13 28.45 58.24
CA ALA A 32 -27.90 28.17 57.01
C ALA A 32 -29.05 27.18 57.27
N ASP A 33 -30.17 27.36 56.55
CA ASP A 33 -31.32 26.46 56.63
C ASP A 33 -30.99 25.11 55.97
N ALA A 34 -31.06 24.04 56.76
CA ALA A 34 -30.81 22.67 56.32
C ALA A 34 -31.78 22.22 55.21
N ALA A 35 -33.04 22.66 55.23
CA ALA A 35 -34.03 22.30 54.23
C ALA A 35 -33.74 22.96 52.87
N GLU A 36 -33.27 24.21 52.88
CA GLU A 36 -32.83 24.89 51.65
C GLU A 36 -31.57 24.27 51.06
N LEU A 37 -30.62 23.85 51.90
CA LEU A 37 -29.39 23.18 51.46
C LEU A 37 -29.69 21.82 50.82
N LEU A 38 -30.64 21.06 51.39
CA LEU A 38 -31.09 19.79 50.81
C LEU A 38 -31.78 20.00 49.44
N ASN A 39 -32.65 21.00 49.33
CA ASN A 39 -33.31 21.30 48.05
C ASN A 39 -32.30 21.73 46.97
N LYS A 40 -31.27 22.50 47.34
CA LYS A 40 -30.18 22.89 46.44
C LYS A 40 -29.35 21.67 46.01
N GLN A 41 -29.08 20.74 46.92
CA GLN A 41 -28.45 19.45 46.61
C GLN A 41 -29.27 18.64 45.61
N ASP A 42 -30.56 18.47 45.84
CA ASP A 42 -31.46 17.73 44.94
C ASP A 42 -31.53 18.36 43.54
N GLU A 43 -31.44 19.69 43.45
CA GLU A 43 -31.40 20.40 42.19
C GLU A 43 -30.06 20.24 41.47
N ILE A 44 -28.94 20.31 42.20
CA ILE A 44 -27.59 20.05 41.67
C ILE A 44 -27.51 18.61 41.14
N GLU A 45 -28.01 17.62 41.89
CA GLU A 45 -28.03 16.23 41.45
C GLU A 45 -28.86 16.01 40.18
N ARG A 46 -30.03 16.64 40.10
CA ARG A 46 -30.89 16.57 38.90
C ARG A 46 -30.19 17.17 37.68
N ARG A 47 -29.57 18.35 37.84
CA ARG A 47 -28.80 18.99 36.76
C ARG A 47 -27.59 18.17 36.36
N ARG A 48 -26.84 17.64 37.33
CA ARG A 48 -25.68 16.76 37.09
C ARG A 48 -26.07 15.48 36.33
N LYS A 49 -27.19 14.84 36.69
CA LYS A 49 -27.72 13.67 35.97
C LYS A 49 -28.07 14.03 34.52
N ALA A 50 -28.73 15.17 34.29
CA ALA A 50 -29.06 15.63 32.95
C ALA A 50 -27.80 15.90 32.12
N VAL A 51 -26.82 16.62 32.67
CA VAL A 51 -25.54 16.93 32.02
C VAL A 51 -24.76 15.64 31.71
N ALA A 52 -24.68 14.70 32.65
CA ALA A 52 -24.02 13.41 32.44
C ALA A 52 -24.64 12.60 31.29
N LEU A 53 -25.98 12.57 31.19
CA LEU A 53 -26.67 11.90 30.09
C LEU A 53 -26.37 12.58 28.75
N THR A 54 -26.37 13.91 28.70
CA THR A 54 -26.04 14.64 27.48
C THR A 54 -24.58 14.45 27.05
N LEU A 55 -23.66 14.39 28.02
CA LEU A 55 -22.24 14.10 27.77
C LEU A 55 -22.06 12.70 27.20
N ALA A 56 -22.66 11.68 27.82
CA ALA A 56 -22.59 10.30 27.34
C ALA A 56 -23.15 10.16 25.91
N ALA A 57 -24.27 10.83 25.61
CA ALA A 57 -24.84 10.84 24.27
C ALA A 57 -23.93 11.55 23.25
N ALA A 58 -23.26 12.64 23.64
CA ALA A 58 -22.33 13.36 22.78
C ALA A 58 -21.05 12.54 22.51
N GLU A 59 -20.46 11.94 23.54
CA GLU A 59 -19.28 11.07 23.42
C GLU A 59 -19.57 9.83 22.58
N HIS A 60 -20.75 9.22 22.74
CA HIS A 60 -21.18 8.11 21.91
C HIS A 60 -21.29 8.51 20.43
N ARG A 61 -21.90 9.66 20.13
CA ARG A 61 -22.00 10.17 18.74
C ARG A 61 -20.62 10.44 18.13
N GLU A 62 -19.72 11.05 18.89
CA GLU A 62 -18.35 11.31 18.41
C GLU A 62 -17.59 10.00 18.17
N SER A 63 -17.74 9.01 19.07
CA SER A 63 -17.14 7.69 18.89
C SER A 63 -17.64 6.99 17.63
N GLU A 64 -18.95 7.00 17.39
CA GLU A 64 -19.54 6.40 16.19
C GLU A 64 -19.10 7.13 14.92
N ALA A 65 -19.05 8.46 14.93
CA ALA A 65 -18.55 9.25 13.80
C ALA A 65 -17.09 8.90 13.44
N ARG A 66 -16.22 8.79 14.45
CA ARG A 66 -14.82 8.37 14.24
C ARG A 66 -14.72 6.94 13.71
N LYS A 67 -15.57 6.02 14.19
CA LYS A 67 -15.61 4.64 13.67
C LYS A 67 -16.08 4.60 12.23
N THR A 68 -17.06 5.41 11.85
CA THR A 68 -17.55 5.48 10.46
C THR A 68 -16.48 6.05 9.53
N GLU A 69 -15.83 7.15 9.92
CA GLU A 69 -14.72 7.72 9.14
C GLU A 69 -13.57 6.72 8.99
N ALA A 70 -13.14 6.07 10.08
CA ALA A 70 -12.09 5.06 10.04
C ALA A 70 -12.45 3.87 9.15
N ARG A 71 -13.72 3.45 9.11
CA ARG A 71 -14.20 2.38 8.22
C ARG A 71 -14.15 2.80 6.76
N GLU A 72 -14.54 4.03 6.45
CA GLU A 72 -14.48 4.57 5.07
C GLU A 72 -13.03 4.71 4.58
N GLU A 73 -12.13 5.19 5.43
CA GLU A 73 -10.69 5.26 5.12
C GLU A 73 -10.09 3.87 4.91
N ALA A 74 -10.40 2.92 5.79
CA ALA A 74 -9.95 1.54 5.65
C ALA A 74 -10.47 0.91 4.35
N ALA A 75 -11.73 1.15 3.99
CA ALA A 75 -12.29 0.65 2.74
C ALA A 75 -11.57 1.22 1.50
N LYS A 76 -11.23 2.52 1.52
CA LYS A 76 -10.44 3.15 0.44
C LYS A 76 -9.05 2.53 0.31
N LEU A 77 -8.34 2.35 1.42
CA LEU A 77 -7.01 1.73 1.43
C LEU A 77 -7.04 0.29 0.92
N ILE A 78 -8.03 -0.50 1.33
CA ILE A 78 -8.19 -1.88 0.84
C ILE A 78 -8.44 -1.89 -0.68
N ALA A 79 -9.30 -1.00 -1.18
CA ALA A 79 -9.59 -0.91 -2.61
C ALA A 79 -8.34 -0.51 -3.41
N GLU A 80 -7.54 0.42 -2.91
CA GLU A 80 -6.29 0.84 -3.54
C GLU A 80 -5.25 -0.29 -3.56
N MET A 81 -5.07 -0.99 -2.43
CA MET A 81 -4.17 -2.15 -2.36
C MET A 81 -4.58 -3.25 -3.33
N GLU A 82 -5.87 -3.55 -3.44
CA GLU A 82 -6.38 -4.57 -4.36
C GLU A 82 -6.19 -4.14 -5.82
N HIS A 83 -6.34 -2.84 -6.13
CA HIS A 83 -6.05 -2.30 -7.46
C HIS A 83 -4.56 -2.48 -7.82
N GLN A 84 -3.65 -2.10 -6.92
CA GLN A 84 -2.21 -2.26 -7.13
C GLN A 84 -1.81 -3.73 -7.29
N ARG A 85 -2.43 -4.62 -6.50
CA ARG A 85 -2.22 -6.07 -6.61
C ARG A 85 -2.60 -6.59 -8.00
N ARG A 86 -3.71 -6.12 -8.58
CA ARG A 86 -4.12 -6.52 -9.94
C ARG A 86 -3.16 -6.00 -11.00
N LEU A 87 -2.72 -4.75 -10.90
CA LEU A 87 -1.72 -4.20 -11.82
C LEU A 87 -0.41 -4.99 -11.77
N ALA A 88 0.06 -5.35 -10.58
CA ALA A 88 1.23 -6.19 -10.41
C ALA A 88 1.04 -7.59 -11.02
N ALA A 89 -0.14 -8.19 -10.88
CA ALA A 89 -0.45 -9.48 -11.50
C ALA A 89 -0.41 -9.42 -13.04
N TYR A 90 -0.95 -8.35 -13.65
CA TYR A 90 -0.85 -8.14 -15.10
C TYR A 90 0.60 -7.96 -15.56
N ALA A 91 1.38 -7.14 -14.84
CA ALA A 91 2.80 -6.94 -15.16
C ALA A 91 3.60 -8.25 -15.05
N LEU A 92 3.28 -9.09 -14.06
CA LEU A 92 3.91 -10.42 -13.93
C LEU A 92 3.55 -11.32 -15.10
N HIS A 93 2.29 -11.38 -15.51
CA HIS A 93 1.86 -12.18 -16.65
C HIS A 93 2.55 -11.76 -17.95
N ASP A 94 2.68 -10.46 -18.20
CA ASP A 94 3.40 -9.93 -19.36
C ASP A 94 4.89 -10.30 -19.32
N CYS A 95 5.51 -10.30 -18.13
CA CYS A 95 6.88 -10.75 -17.95
C CYS A 95 7.04 -12.23 -18.27
N GLU A 96 6.14 -13.08 -17.78
CA GLU A 96 6.14 -14.53 -18.06
C GLU A 96 6.01 -14.81 -19.57
N ALA A 97 5.09 -14.11 -20.24
CA ALA A 97 4.92 -14.22 -21.69
C ALA A 97 6.17 -13.77 -22.46
N ALA A 98 6.83 -12.69 -22.01
CA ALA A 98 8.07 -12.21 -22.61
C ALA A 98 9.23 -13.20 -22.42
N VAL A 99 9.33 -13.85 -21.25
CA VAL A 99 10.33 -14.89 -20.99
C VAL A 99 10.08 -16.09 -21.89
N ALA A 100 8.84 -16.58 -21.99
CA ALA A 100 8.52 -17.71 -22.88
C ALA A 100 8.84 -17.40 -24.35
N ALA A 101 8.57 -16.17 -24.81
CA ALA A 101 8.94 -15.74 -26.16
C ALA A 101 10.47 -15.70 -26.37
N LEU A 102 11.23 -15.29 -25.35
CA LEU A 102 12.69 -15.30 -25.39
C LEU A 102 13.25 -16.72 -25.44
N GLU A 103 12.73 -17.63 -24.62
CA GLU A 103 13.14 -19.04 -24.63
C GLU A 103 12.87 -19.70 -25.99
N ALA A 104 11.71 -19.45 -26.60
CA ALA A 104 11.40 -19.94 -27.93
C ALA A 104 12.35 -19.37 -29.01
N ALA A 105 12.69 -18.08 -28.91
CA ALA A 105 13.63 -17.44 -29.82
C ALA A 105 15.04 -18.00 -29.69
N VAL A 106 15.52 -18.26 -28.47
CA VAL A 106 16.82 -18.90 -28.21
C VAL A 106 16.84 -20.31 -28.77
N ALA A 107 15.80 -21.12 -28.52
CA ALA A 107 15.72 -22.48 -29.05
C ALA A 107 15.72 -22.49 -30.58
N SER A 108 14.97 -21.58 -31.22
CA SER A 108 14.98 -21.42 -32.68
C SER A 108 16.37 -21.01 -33.20
N PHE A 109 17.05 -20.10 -32.50
CA PHE A 109 18.39 -19.66 -32.87
C PHE A 109 19.41 -20.81 -32.78
N ASP A 110 19.37 -21.61 -31.71
CA ASP A 110 20.24 -22.77 -31.54
C ASP A 110 20.01 -23.83 -32.64
N GLU A 111 18.74 -24.03 -33.04
CA GLU A 111 18.40 -24.93 -34.13
C GLU A 111 18.99 -24.47 -35.46
N GLU A 112 18.86 -23.20 -35.79
CA GLU A 112 19.43 -22.60 -37.01
C GLU A 112 20.96 -22.58 -36.96
N GLY A 113 21.56 -22.31 -35.80
CA GLY A 113 23.01 -22.42 -35.57
C GLY A 113 23.52 -23.82 -35.89
N ARG A 114 22.82 -24.87 -35.44
CA ARG A 114 23.15 -26.27 -35.74
C ARG A 114 22.98 -26.59 -37.23
N LYS A 115 21.92 -26.10 -37.90
CA LYS A 115 21.74 -26.28 -39.35
C LYS A 115 22.87 -25.62 -40.14
N ALA A 116 23.23 -24.39 -39.79
CA ALA A 116 24.35 -23.67 -40.40
C ALA A 116 25.68 -24.40 -40.19
N GLY A 117 25.93 -24.92 -38.98
CA GLY A 117 27.12 -25.73 -38.68
C GLY A 117 27.22 -27.00 -39.53
N LEU A 118 26.09 -27.70 -39.73
CA LEU A 118 26.05 -28.88 -40.60
C LEU A 118 26.29 -28.53 -42.08
N LEU A 119 25.73 -27.42 -42.57
CA LEU A 119 25.96 -26.95 -43.94
C LEU A 119 27.42 -26.56 -44.15
N ALA A 120 28.02 -25.86 -43.18
CA ALA A 120 29.45 -25.51 -43.20
C ALA A 120 30.33 -26.77 -43.24
N ALA A 121 30.05 -27.76 -42.40
CA ALA A 121 30.77 -29.03 -42.38
C ALA A 121 30.67 -29.77 -43.73
N LYS A 122 29.48 -29.83 -44.33
CA LYS A 122 29.27 -30.42 -45.65
C LYS A 122 30.05 -29.69 -46.75
N ALA A 123 30.01 -28.37 -46.78
CA ALA A 123 30.73 -27.57 -47.76
C ALA A 123 32.26 -27.73 -47.63
N ASN A 124 32.78 -27.79 -46.39
CA ASN A 124 34.18 -28.09 -46.13
C ASN A 124 34.56 -29.50 -46.59
N GLN A 125 33.72 -30.51 -46.32
CA GLN A 125 33.96 -31.87 -46.77
C GLN A 125 33.97 -31.99 -48.30
N ILE A 126 33.04 -31.34 -49.00
CA ILE A 126 33.00 -31.29 -50.47
C ILE A 126 34.27 -30.63 -51.02
N SER A 127 34.71 -29.52 -50.42
CA SER A 127 35.92 -28.82 -50.84
C SER A 127 37.18 -29.68 -50.66
N LEU A 128 37.29 -30.37 -49.52
CA LEU A 128 38.39 -31.30 -49.25
C LEU A 128 38.41 -32.47 -50.25
N LEU A 129 37.26 -33.06 -50.57
CA LEU A 129 37.15 -34.10 -51.59
C LEU A 129 37.54 -33.62 -52.99
N ALA A 130 37.35 -32.32 -53.27
CA ALA A 130 37.79 -31.67 -54.50
C ALA A 130 39.27 -31.23 -54.49
N GLY A 131 40.02 -31.49 -53.41
CA GLY A 131 41.41 -31.06 -53.25
C GLY A 131 41.58 -29.56 -52.97
N LEU A 132 40.51 -28.87 -52.59
CA LEU A 132 40.49 -27.44 -52.26
C LEU A 132 40.56 -27.24 -50.73
N PRO A 133 41.10 -26.11 -50.25
CA PRO A 133 41.09 -25.79 -48.82
C PRO A 133 39.66 -25.58 -48.31
N ALA A 134 39.43 -25.86 -47.02
CA ALA A 134 38.12 -25.69 -46.39
C ALA A 134 37.71 -24.21 -46.36
N PRO A 135 36.63 -23.81 -47.06
CA PRO A 135 36.30 -22.40 -47.25
C PRO A 135 35.58 -21.74 -46.06
N ILE A 136 35.05 -22.52 -45.11
CA ILE A 136 34.22 -21.99 -44.02
C ILE A 136 34.87 -22.27 -42.66
N SER A 137 35.22 -21.21 -41.93
CA SER A 137 35.62 -21.30 -40.53
C SER A 137 34.38 -21.51 -39.65
N HIS A 138 34.41 -22.46 -38.73
CA HIS A 138 33.29 -22.66 -37.81
C HIS A 138 33.14 -21.44 -36.90
N PRO A 139 31.92 -20.90 -36.72
CA PRO A 139 31.72 -19.77 -35.83
C PRO A 139 32.03 -20.21 -34.39
N ASP A 140 33.07 -19.63 -33.79
CA ASP A 140 33.28 -19.71 -32.34
C ASP A 140 32.42 -18.64 -31.66
N HIS A 141 32.27 -18.77 -30.33
CA HIS A 141 31.43 -17.89 -29.52
C HIS A 141 32.02 -16.46 -29.43
N ASN A 142 33.24 -16.24 -29.95
CA ASN A 142 33.93 -14.95 -30.01
C ASN A 142 33.79 -14.25 -31.37
N SER A 143 33.16 -14.90 -32.35
CA SER A 143 32.94 -14.32 -33.69
C SER A 143 32.11 -13.04 -33.62
N GLU A 144 32.38 -12.11 -34.54
CA GLU A 144 31.74 -10.78 -34.55
C GLU A 144 30.22 -10.84 -34.61
N ILE A 145 29.66 -11.90 -35.20
CA ILE A 145 28.22 -12.14 -35.31
C ILE A 145 27.57 -12.31 -33.93
N PHE A 146 28.19 -13.06 -33.01
CA PHE A 146 27.68 -13.22 -31.65
C PHE A 146 27.86 -11.96 -30.81
N ARG A 147 28.93 -11.20 -31.06
CA ARG A 147 29.19 -9.94 -30.38
C ARG A 147 28.17 -8.85 -30.77
N ASP A 148 27.80 -8.78 -32.05
CA ASP A 148 26.73 -7.90 -32.54
C ASP A 148 25.36 -8.31 -31.98
N LEU A 149 25.07 -9.61 -31.94
CA LEU A 149 23.83 -10.14 -31.37
C LEU A 149 23.70 -9.83 -29.86
N ASP A 150 24.75 -10.00 -29.06
CA ASP A 150 24.77 -9.63 -27.63
C ASP A 150 24.53 -8.12 -27.44
N GLY A 151 25.17 -7.29 -28.27
CA GLY A 151 24.97 -5.84 -28.27
C GLY A 151 23.51 -5.44 -28.55
N ARG A 152 22.89 -6.08 -29.55
CA ARG A 152 21.48 -5.83 -29.92
C ARG A 152 20.52 -6.31 -28.84
N LEU A 153 20.76 -7.48 -28.24
CA LEU A 153 19.97 -8.00 -27.11
C LEU A 153 20.02 -7.07 -25.91
N ARG A 154 21.22 -6.62 -25.50
CA ARG A 154 21.38 -5.64 -24.41
C ARG A 154 20.65 -4.34 -24.68
N ALA A 155 20.71 -3.82 -25.90
CA ALA A 155 20.01 -2.58 -26.27
C ALA A 155 18.47 -2.72 -26.20
N VAL A 156 17.92 -3.87 -26.62
CA VAL A 156 16.48 -4.15 -26.54
C VAL A 156 16.04 -4.32 -25.10
N MET A 157 16.79 -5.09 -24.29
CA MET A 157 16.49 -5.29 -22.87
C MET A 157 16.59 -3.98 -22.08
N HIS A 158 17.57 -3.12 -22.36
CA HIS A 158 17.70 -1.83 -21.70
C HIS A 158 16.53 -0.89 -22.05
N ARG A 159 16.11 -0.83 -23.31
CA ARG A 159 14.95 -0.01 -23.72
C ARG A 159 13.65 -0.54 -23.11
N ARG A 160 13.39 -1.85 -23.18
CA ARG A 160 12.18 -2.43 -22.60
C ARG A 160 12.17 -2.31 -21.08
N GLY A 161 13.27 -2.63 -20.39
CA GLY A 161 13.40 -2.43 -18.95
C GLY A 161 13.08 -0.99 -18.54
N GLN A 162 13.65 0.01 -19.23
CA GLN A 162 13.34 1.42 -18.97
C GLN A 162 11.88 1.80 -19.25
N ILE A 163 11.25 1.24 -20.28
CA ILE A 163 9.83 1.49 -20.58
C ILE A 163 8.94 0.90 -19.46
N TYR A 164 9.21 -0.32 -19.00
CA TYR A 164 8.48 -0.93 -17.89
C TYR A 164 8.69 -0.16 -16.57
N PHE A 165 9.93 0.21 -16.21
CA PHE A 165 10.18 0.99 -14.98
C PHE A 165 9.60 2.41 -15.02
N ASN A 166 9.50 3.04 -16.19
CA ASN A 166 8.90 4.37 -16.31
C ASN A 166 7.36 4.33 -16.36
N GLN A 167 6.75 3.27 -16.90
CA GLN A 167 5.29 3.09 -16.93
C GLN A 167 4.72 2.66 -15.58
N TYR A 168 5.43 1.79 -14.86
CA TYR A 168 5.08 1.36 -13.51
C TYR A 168 5.94 2.12 -12.52
N ARG A 169 5.70 3.42 -12.35
CA ARG A 169 6.38 4.27 -11.36
C ARG A 169 6.04 3.80 -9.94
N ILE A 170 6.56 2.63 -9.55
CA ILE A 170 6.64 2.13 -8.19
C ILE A 170 7.77 2.93 -7.57
N THR A 171 7.53 4.21 -7.30
CA THR A 171 8.32 4.92 -6.31
C THR A 171 8.00 4.24 -4.98
N PRO A 172 8.95 3.55 -4.33
CA PRO A 172 8.75 3.24 -2.92
C PRO A 172 8.69 4.59 -2.22
N GLU A 173 7.51 5.03 -1.80
CA GLU A 173 7.46 6.11 -0.83
C GLU A 173 8.30 5.68 0.38
N PRO A 174 9.23 6.53 0.86
CA PRO A 174 9.90 6.24 2.12
C PRO A 174 8.80 6.16 3.19
N ARG A 175 8.65 4.98 3.79
CA ARG A 175 7.76 4.83 4.95
C ARG A 175 8.21 5.80 6.05
N PRO A 176 7.28 6.48 6.75
CA PRO A 176 7.61 7.30 7.90
C PRO A 176 8.25 6.49 9.03
#